data_AF-A0A6G3SCG1-F1
#
_entry.id   AF-A0A6G3SCG1-F1
#
_cell.length_a   1.000
_cell.length_b   1.000
_cell.length_c   1.000
_cell.angle_alpha   90.00
_cell.angle_beta   90.00
_cell.angle_gamma   90.00
#
_symmetry.space_group_name_H-M   'P 1'
#
loop_
_entity.id
_entity.type
_entity.pdbx_description
1 polymer ?
#
loop_
_entity_poly.entity_id
_entity_poly.type
_entity_poly.pdbx_seq_one_letter_code
_entity_poly.pdbx_strand_id
1 'polypeptide(L)' 'AALKAAAWRGVAVDGLAEFRHPAAPATAAADGLVVGYAAAPERAYGAAVDALCDVLPPPS' A
#
# COMPACT_ATOMS: atom_id res chain seq x y z
N ALA A 1 3.45 4.75 8.58
CA ALA A 1 3.87 3.52 9.31
C ALA A 1 3.75 2.27 8.43
N ALA A 2 2.58 2.03 7.82
CA ALA A 2 2.33 0.85 6.96
C ALA A 2 3.34 0.67 5.82
N LEU A 3 3.69 1.72 5.06
CA LEU A 3 4.67 1.63 3.97
C LEU A 3 6.03 1.08 4.43
N LYS A 4 6.55 1.59 5.56
CA LYS A 4 7.81 1.14 6.14
C LYS A 4 7.74 -0.33 6.60
N ALA A 5 6.61 -0.72 7.20
CA ALA A 5 6.41 -2.09 7.65
C ALA A 5 6.26 -3.07 6.47
N ALA A 6 5.57 -2.67 5.39
CA ALA A 6 5.46 -3.44 4.16
C ALA A 6 6.84 -3.66 3.50
N ALA A 7 7.67 -2.61 3.41
CA ALA A 7 9.04 -2.71 2.90
C ALA A 7 9.89 -3.71 3.72
N TRP A 8 9.74 -3.72 5.05
CA TRP A 8 10.42 -4.70 5.90
C TRP A 8 9.91 -6.14 5.73
N ARG A 9 8.64 -6.31 5.36
CA ARG A 9 8.06 -7.62 5.01
C ARG A 9 8.37 -8.03 3.55
N GLY A 10 9.09 -7.21 2.80
CA GLY A 10 9.40 -7.47 1.39
C GLY A 10 8.22 -7.26 0.43
N VAL A 11 7.18 -6.55 0.86
CA VAL A 11 6.01 -6.22 0.05
C VAL A 11 6.18 -4.82 -0.53
N ALA A 12 6.26 -4.74 -1.86
CA ALA A 12 6.40 -3.47 -2.56
C ALA A 12 5.04 -2.77 -2.72
N VAL A 13 4.87 -1.63 -2.06
CA VAL A 13 3.70 -0.75 -2.15
C VAL A 13 4.14 0.70 -2.04
N ASP A 14 3.39 1.59 -2.70
CA ASP A 14 3.62 3.03 -2.66
C ASP A 14 2.48 3.76 -1.96
N GLY A 15 2.73 4.99 -1.52
CA GLY A 15 1.70 5.84 -0.90
C GLY A 15 0.84 6.52 -1.97
N LEU A 16 -0.49 6.47 -1.81
CA LEU A 16 -1.43 7.11 -2.76
C LEU A 16 -1.18 8.61 -2.92
N ALA A 17 -0.66 9.27 -1.88
CA ALA A 17 -0.36 10.70 -1.90
C ALA A 17 0.59 11.10 -3.05
N GLU A 18 1.52 10.23 -3.44
CA GLU A 18 2.52 10.50 -4.49
C GLU A 18 1.90 10.52 -5.90
N PHE A 19 0.74 9.89 -6.07
CA PHE A 19 0.02 9.81 -7.35
C PHE A 19 -1.13 10.81 -7.46
N ARG A 20 -1.36 11.64 -6.44
CA ARG A 20 -2.45 12.62 -6.47
C ARG A 20 -2.15 13.72 -7.47
N HIS A 21 -3.15 14.05 -8.28
CA HIS A 21 -3.07 15.20 -9.18
C HIS A 21 -2.92 16.50 -8.38
N PRO A 22 -2.11 17.48 -8.83
CA PRO A 22 -1.91 18.73 -8.09
C PRO A 22 -3.19 19.54 -7.84
N ALA A 23 -4.19 19.39 -8.70
CA ALA A 23 -5.50 20.02 -8.56
C ALA A 23 -6.52 19.20 -7.75
N ALA A 24 -6.12 18.09 -7.14
CA ALA A 24 -7.01 17.30 -6.30
C ALA A 24 -7.47 18.12 -5.07
N PRO A 25 -8.77 18.08 -4.72
CA PRO A 25 -9.27 18.83 -3.57
C PRO A 25 -8.64 18.31 -2.27
N ALA A 26 -8.40 19.20 -1.31
CA ALA A 26 -7.79 18.85 -0.02
C ALA A 26 -8.62 17.83 0.78
N THR A 27 -9.92 17.70 0.48
CA THR A 27 -10.81 16.68 1.05
C THR A 27 -10.54 15.26 0.51
N ALA A 28 -9.75 15.11 -0.56
CA ALA A 28 -9.28 13.82 -1.08
C ALA A 28 -8.09 13.23 -0.27
N ALA A 29 -7.87 13.71 0.95
CA ALA A 29 -6.72 13.36 1.79
C ALA A 29 -6.75 11.95 2.39
N ALA A 30 -7.72 11.10 2.06
CA ALA A 30 -7.79 9.73 2.57
C ALA A 30 -6.49 8.97 2.27
N ASP A 31 -5.85 8.44 3.30
CA ASP A 31 -4.67 7.59 3.14
C ASP A 31 -5.01 6.37 2.29
N GLY A 32 -4.03 5.94 1.50
CA GLY A 32 -4.20 4.81 0.60
C GLY A 32 -2.86 4.23 0.19
N LEU A 33 -2.90 2.97 -0.23
CA LEU A 33 -1.75 2.24 -0.76
C LEU A 33 -1.97 1.96 -2.25
N VAL A 34 -0.90 2.03 -3.02
CA VAL A 34 -0.87 1.69 -4.44
C VAL A 34 -0.09 0.39 -4.59
N VAL A 35 -0.72 -0.59 -5.24
CA VAL A 35 -0.11 -1.88 -5.58
C VAL A 35 0.17 -1.87 -7.08
N GLY A 36 1.45 -1.94 -7.44
CA GLY A 36 1.85 -2.06 -8.84
C GLY A 36 1.41 -3.41 -9.43
N TYR A 37 1.14 -3.44 -10.74
CA TYR A 37 0.69 -4.66 -11.42
C TYR A 37 1.68 -5.84 -11.29
N ALA A 38 2.99 -5.56 -11.18
CA ALA A 38 4.04 -6.56 -10.99
C ALA A 38 4.56 -6.65 -9.54
N ALA A 39 3.83 -6.11 -8.56
CA ALA A 39 4.30 -5.98 -7.17
C ALA A 39 4.64 -7.33 -6.50
N ALA A 40 3.98 -8.42 -6.89
CA ALA A 40 4.31 -9.77 -6.44
C ALA A 40 4.19 -10.79 -7.58
N PRO A 41 5.11 -11.77 -7.66
CA PRO A 41 4.91 -12.94 -8.51
C PRO A 41 3.65 -13.71 -8.11
N GLU A 42 2.93 -14.30 -9.06
CA GLU A 42 1.66 -15.02 -8.80
C GLU A 42 1.76 -16.05 -7.67
N ARG A 43 2.84 -16.86 -7.66
CA ARG A 43 3.12 -17.85 -6.61
C ARG A 43 3.27 -17.26 -5.20
N ALA A 44 3.62 -15.99 -5.09
CA ALA A 44 3.87 -15.27 -3.84
C ALA A 44 2.74 -14.31 -3.48
N TYR A 45 1.73 -14.16 -4.34
CA TYR A 45 0.66 -13.17 -4.16
C TYR A 45 -0.09 -13.36 -2.84
N GLY A 46 -0.47 -14.60 -2.50
CA GLY A 46 -1.15 -14.89 -1.24
C GLY A 46 -0.33 -14.46 -0.02
N ALA A 47 0.94 -14.88 0.04
CA ALA A 47 1.83 -14.49 1.14
C ALA A 47 2.07 -12.98 1.22
N ALA A 48 2.08 -12.27 0.09
CA ALA A 48 2.20 -10.82 0.05
C ALA A 48 0.93 -10.13 0.61
N VAL A 49 -0.26 -10.65 0.32
CA VAL A 49 -1.53 -10.16 0.88
C VAL A 49 -1.57 -10.38 2.39
N ASP A 50 -1.20 -11.56 2.87
CA ASP A 50 -1.17 -11.86 4.31
C ASP A 50 -0.20 -10.91 5.05
N ALA A 51 1.01 -10.74 4.52
CA ALA A 51 2.01 -9.84 5.07
C ALA A 51 1.56 -8.36 5.05
N LEU A 52 0.74 -7.97 4.07
CA LEU A 52 0.15 -6.64 4.02
C LEU A 52 -0.93 -6.48 5.10
N CYS A 53 -1.84 -7.45 5.25
CA CYS A 53 -2.87 -7.45 6.29
C CYS A 53 -2.27 -7.33 7.69
N ASP A 54 -1.14 -8.00 7.96
CA ASP A 54 -0.41 -7.94 9.23
C ASP A 54 0.11 -6.53 9.60
N VAL A 55 0.34 -5.66 8.62
CA VAL A 55 0.95 -4.34 8.84
C VAL A 55 -0.05 -3.18 8.72
N LEU A 56 -1.28 -3.46 8.32
CA LEU A 56 -2.35 -2.47 8.24
C LEU A 56 -2.91 -2.16 9.63
N PRO A 57 -3.29 -0.90 9.88
CA PRO A 57 -4.00 -0.55 11.10
C PRO A 57 -5.37 -1.26 11.16
N PRO A 58 -5.93 -1.47 12.36
CA PRO A 58 -7.27 -2.02 12.48
C PRO A 58 -8.30 -1.12 11.75
N PRO A 59 -9.40 -1.70 11.24
CA PRO A 59 -10.46 -0.93 10.63
C PRO A 59 -11.04 0.07 11.65
N SER A 60 -11.23 1.31 11.20
CA SER A 60 -11.79 2.43 11.97
C SER A 60 -13.31 2.36 12.09
#